data_AF-A0AAJ6V3I9-F1
#
_entry.id   AF-A0AAJ6V3I9-F1
#
_cell.length_a   1.000
_cell.length_b   1.000
_cell.length_c   1.000
_cell.angle_alpha   90.00
_cell.angle_beta   90.00
_cell.angle_gamma   90.00
#
_symmetry.space_group_name_H-M   'P 1'
#
loop_
_entity.id
_entity.type
_entity.pdbx_description
1 polymer ?
#
loop_
_entity_poly.entity_id
_entity_poly.type
_entity_poly.pdbx_seq_one_letter_code
_entity_poly.pdbx_strand_id
1 'polypeptide(L)'
;MAFSLCSTKTLLFLFLISAIPIAFIISMELAKPPTHVYHYHSSGFFRECAKWDDLNSRFLVSFMEGGIGEIALPEDHGSSMEEAVLKEVTVVKDPDLTGNSSLGIVVDRPRNRLLVAISDVLGNNYNALAAYDLSTWDRLFLTRLGGSGTLLSLFFCSSGSFPFVFLANHCSCPS
;
A
#
# COMPACT_ATOMS: atom_id res chain seq x y z
N MET A 1 12.69 36.05 10.51
CA MET A 1 12.65 35.70 11.94
C MET A 1 13.27 34.32 12.08
N ALA A 2 14.52 34.25 12.55
CA ALA A 2 15.24 33.00 12.71
C ALA A 2 14.88 32.41 14.08
N PHE A 3 14.23 31.24 14.08
CA PHE A 3 13.97 30.50 15.32
C PHE A 3 15.31 30.07 15.92
N SER A 4 15.58 30.51 17.15
CA SER A 4 16.75 30.11 17.94
C SER A 4 16.65 28.61 18.29
N LEU A 5 17.13 27.77 17.38
CA LEU A 5 17.19 26.31 17.52
C LEU A 5 18.52 25.80 18.11
N CYS A 6 19.42 26.72 18.50
CA CYS A 6 20.80 26.38 18.91
C CYS A 6 21.06 26.36 20.43
N SER A 7 20.02 26.20 21.27
CA SER A 7 20.21 25.96 22.70
C SER A 7 19.99 24.49 23.02
N THR A 8 20.92 23.86 23.75
CA THR A 8 20.83 22.46 24.20
C THR A 8 19.54 22.19 24.96
N LYS A 9 19.01 23.17 25.69
CA LYS A 9 17.71 23.07 26.39
C LYS A 9 16.53 23.01 25.43
N THR A 10 16.56 23.77 24.35
CA THR A 10 15.51 23.77 23.31
C THR A 10 15.51 22.45 22.55
N LEU A 11 16.70 21.93 22.19
CA LEU A 11 16.84 20.63 21.54
C LEU A 11 16.35 19.47 22.42
N LEU A 12 16.70 19.49 23.72
CA LEU A 12 16.18 18.51 24.69
C LEU A 12 14.65 18.56 24.79
N PHE A 13 14.07 19.75 24.77
CA PHE A 13 12.62 19.92 24.85
C PHE A 13 11.92 19.38 23.59
N LEU A 14 12.45 19.67 22.40
CA LEU A 14 11.94 19.12 21.13
C LEU A 14 12.08 17.60 21.07
N PHE A 15 13.20 17.06 21.56
CA PHE A 15 13.41 15.62 21.64
C PHE A 15 12.37 14.93 22.54
N LEU A 16 12.12 15.47 23.74
CA LEU A 16 11.10 14.95 24.65
C LEU A 16 9.69 15.04 24.07
N ILE A 17 9.35 16.14 23.40
CA ILE A 17 8.05 16.27 22.71
C ILE A 17 7.93 15.24 21.57
N SER A 18 9.01 15.01 20.81
CA SER A 18 9.01 14.02 19.72
C SER A 18 8.95 12.57 20.20
N ALA A 19 9.41 12.30 21.43
CA ALA A 19 9.37 10.96 21.99
C ALA A 19 7.93 10.45 22.22
N ILE A 20 6.98 11.35 22.51
CA ILE A 20 5.57 10.99 22.73
C ILE A 20 4.92 10.37 21.48
N PRO A 21 4.90 11.02 20.30
CA PRO A 21 4.33 10.42 19.09
C PRO A 21 5.10 9.18 18.64
N ILE A 22 6.43 9.15 18.81
CA ILE A 22 7.24 7.95 18.45
C ILE A 22 6.85 6.76 19.34
N ALA A 23 6.75 6.96 20.66
CA ALA A 23 6.33 5.91 21.58
C ALA A 23 4.91 5.43 21.29
N PHE A 24 4.01 6.34 20.89
CA PHE A 24 2.66 5.99 20.49
C PHE A 24 2.64 5.11 19.23
N ILE A 25 3.43 5.45 18.20
CA ILE A 25 3.58 4.62 16.98
C ILE A 25 4.12 3.23 17.33
N ILE A 26 5.18 3.15 18.14
CA ILE A 26 5.76 1.87 18.58
C ILE A 26 4.73 1.05 19.36
N SER A 27 3.94 1.68 20.24
CA SER A 27 2.88 0.99 20.98
C SER A 27 1.79 0.44 20.07
N MET A 28 1.48 1.10 18.96
CA MET A 28 0.49 0.61 17.99
C MET A 28 1.02 -0.58 17.20
N GLU A 29 2.28 -0.52 16.76
CA GLU A 29 2.91 -1.61 15.99
C GLU A 29 3.16 -2.87 16.82
N LEU A 30 3.38 -2.72 18.13
CA LEU A 30 3.55 -3.84 19.07
C LEU A 30 2.21 -4.38 19.60
N ALA A 31 1.12 -3.64 19.46
CA ALA A 31 -0.17 -4.09 19.95
C ALA A 31 -0.61 -5.33 19.17
N LYS A 32 -1.03 -6.38 19.88
CA LYS A 32 -1.59 -7.56 19.23
C LYS A 32 -2.89 -7.16 18.53
N PRO A 33 -2.98 -7.30 17.20
CA PRO A 33 -4.19 -6.94 16.49
C PRO A 33 -5.34 -7.87 16.95
N PRO A 34 -6.57 -7.34 17.06
CA PRO A 34 -7.74 -8.15 17.39
C PRO A 34 -8.19 -9.05 16.23
N THR A 35 -7.60 -8.88 15.04
CA THR A 35 -7.91 -9.59 13.81
C THR A 35 -6.86 -10.64 13.47
N HIS A 36 -7.24 -11.62 12.68
CA HIS A 36 -6.31 -12.62 12.15
C HIS A 36 -5.25 -11.96 11.26
N VAL A 37 -3.98 -12.30 11.48
CA VAL A 37 -2.85 -11.77 10.71
C VAL A 37 -2.32 -12.83 9.78
N TYR A 38 -2.15 -12.48 8.51
CA TYR A 38 -1.51 -13.32 7.52
C TYR A 38 -0.06 -12.88 7.33
N HIS A 39 0.87 -13.80 7.55
CA HIS A 39 2.28 -13.58 7.27
C HIS A 39 2.63 -14.08 5.87
N TYR A 40 3.32 -13.24 5.09
CA TYR A 40 3.71 -13.56 3.73
C TYR A 40 5.15 -13.12 3.43
N HIS A 41 5.79 -13.80 2.49
CA HIS A 41 7.10 -13.43 1.97
C HIS A 41 6.96 -12.53 0.74
N SER A 42 7.64 -11.39 0.82
CA SER A 42 7.77 -10.40 -0.24
C SER A 42 9.21 -10.35 -0.75
N SER A 43 9.41 -10.06 -2.03
CA SER A 43 10.74 -9.83 -2.63
C SER A 43 11.11 -8.35 -2.81
N GLY A 44 10.18 -7.42 -2.55
CA GLY A 44 10.39 -5.98 -2.74
C GLY A 44 10.49 -5.20 -1.43
N PHE A 45 10.77 -3.90 -1.52
CA PHE A 45 11.17 -3.08 -0.38
C PHE A 45 9.97 -2.40 0.29
N PHE A 46 9.10 -1.75 -0.49
CA PHE A 46 7.90 -1.09 0.04
C PHE A 46 6.62 -1.46 -0.69
N ARG A 47 5.60 -1.81 0.10
CA ARG A 47 4.21 -2.00 -0.36
C ARG A 47 3.45 -0.76 0.05
N GLU A 48 2.85 -0.08 -0.92
CA GLU A 48 2.19 1.19 -0.64
C GLU A 48 0.78 0.96 -0.09
N CYS A 49 0.00 0.13 -0.78
CA CYS A 49 -1.39 -0.15 -0.42
C CYS A 49 -1.73 -1.61 -0.72
N ALA A 50 -2.67 -2.15 0.05
CA ALA A 50 -3.26 -3.45 -0.21
C ALA A 50 -4.79 -3.41 -0.14
N LYS A 51 -5.43 -4.31 -0.88
CA LYS A 51 -6.88 -4.47 -0.97
C LYS A 51 -7.25 -5.95 -1.04
N TRP A 52 -8.37 -6.31 -0.44
CA TRP A 52 -8.92 -7.66 -0.51
C TRP A 52 -9.78 -7.85 -1.76
N ASP A 53 -9.59 -8.96 -2.47
CA ASP A 53 -10.46 -9.44 -3.54
C ASP A 53 -11.19 -10.70 -3.06
N ASP A 54 -12.47 -10.52 -2.73
CA ASP A 54 -13.33 -11.53 -2.10
C ASP A 54 -13.73 -12.69 -3.02
N LEU A 55 -13.74 -12.53 -4.35
CA LEU A 55 -14.12 -13.66 -5.24
C LEU A 55 -13.01 -14.69 -5.39
N ASN A 56 -11.77 -14.22 -5.43
CA ASN A 56 -10.61 -15.06 -5.68
C ASN A 56 -9.82 -15.31 -4.39
N SER A 57 -10.38 -14.93 -3.23
CA SER A 57 -9.78 -15.06 -1.91
C SER A 57 -8.30 -14.66 -1.89
N ARG A 58 -8.00 -13.45 -2.34
CA ARG A 58 -6.62 -12.98 -2.50
C ARG A 58 -6.44 -11.54 -2.07
N PHE A 59 -5.25 -11.23 -1.55
CA PHE A 59 -4.83 -9.85 -1.35
C PHE A 59 -4.13 -9.33 -2.60
N LEU A 60 -4.51 -8.14 -3.01
CA LEU A 60 -3.85 -7.37 -4.05
C LEU A 60 -3.03 -6.28 -3.41
N VAL A 61 -1.80 -6.14 -3.84
CA VAL A 61 -0.80 -5.30 -3.20
C VAL A 61 -0.13 -4.44 -4.25
N SER A 62 0.05 -3.15 -3.95
CA SER A 62 0.72 -2.20 -4.83
C SER A 62 2.14 -1.94 -4.38
N PHE A 63 3.04 -1.80 -5.35
CA PHE A 63 4.47 -1.66 -5.09
C PHE A 63 4.91 -0.21 -5.26
N MET A 64 5.68 0.28 -4.30
CA MET A 64 6.27 1.61 -4.42
C MET A 64 7.31 1.64 -5.56
N GLU A 65 7.91 0.50 -5.92
CA GLU A 65 8.80 0.34 -7.06
C GLU A 65 8.05 0.15 -8.41
N GLY A 66 6.71 0.13 -8.37
CA GLY A 66 5.86 -0.06 -9.53
C GLY A 66 5.39 -1.50 -9.73
N GLY A 67 4.15 -1.64 -10.21
CA GLY A 67 3.48 -2.92 -10.43
C GLY A 67 2.50 -3.30 -9.32
N ILE A 68 1.91 -4.50 -9.48
CA ILE A 68 0.93 -5.10 -8.55
C ILE A 68 1.35 -6.55 -8.23
N GLY A 69 1.21 -6.89 -6.96
CA GLY A 69 1.35 -8.24 -6.43
C GLY A 69 0.01 -8.84 -6.03
N GLU A 70 -0.03 -10.17 -6.05
CA GLU A 70 -1.11 -11.01 -5.56
C GLU A 70 -0.58 -11.92 -4.46
N ILE A 71 -1.38 -12.09 -3.41
CA ILE A 71 -1.18 -13.06 -2.34
C ILE A 71 -2.46 -13.87 -2.24
N ALA A 72 -2.47 -15.05 -2.87
CA ALA A 72 -3.62 -15.95 -2.85
C ALA A 72 -3.70 -16.70 -1.51
N LEU A 73 -4.91 -16.79 -0.95
CA LEU A 73 -5.18 -17.63 0.22
C LEU A 73 -5.67 -19.00 -0.27
N PRO A 74 -5.08 -20.10 0.21
CA PRO A 74 -5.59 -21.44 -0.07
C PRO A 74 -7.01 -21.61 0.50
N GLU A 75 -7.92 -22.20 -0.28
CA GLU A 75 -9.32 -22.44 0.13
C GLU A 75 -9.46 -23.50 1.24
N ASP A 76 -8.43 -24.34 1.44
CA ASP A 76 -8.44 -25.41 2.43
C ASP A 76 -8.20 -24.86 3.85
N HIS A 77 -9.29 -24.49 4.52
CA HIS A 77 -9.37 -24.08 5.93
C HIS A 77 -9.01 -25.20 6.95
N GLY A 78 -8.16 -26.16 6.58
CA GLY A 78 -7.83 -27.33 7.40
C GLY A 78 -6.50 -27.16 8.15
N SER A 79 -6.57 -26.76 9.43
CA SER A 79 -5.68 -27.01 10.60
C SER A 79 -4.14 -27.13 10.44
N SER A 80 -3.58 -26.81 9.28
CA SER A 80 -2.16 -26.89 8.91
C SER A 80 -1.65 -25.57 8.30
N MET A 81 -2.54 -24.57 8.21
CA MET A 81 -2.30 -23.25 7.62
C MET A 81 -1.63 -22.24 8.56
N GLU A 82 -1.59 -22.50 9.88
CA GLU A 82 -0.97 -21.55 10.83
C GLU A 82 0.53 -21.35 10.58
N GLU A 83 1.17 -22.22 9.80
CA GLU A 83 2.60 -22.12 9.42
C GLU A 83 2.85 -22.04 7.90
N ALA A 84 1.79 -22.04 7.07
CA ALA A 84 1.96 -21.93 5.62
C ALA A 84 2.30 -20.49 5.25
N VAL A 85 3.60 -20.21 5.12
CA VAL A 85 4.13 -18.92 4.71
C VAL A 85 3.58 -18.57 3.32
N LEU A 86 2.66 -17.61 3.26
CA LEU A 86 2.10 -17.13 1.99
C LEU A 86 3.20 -16.47 1.16
N LYS A 87 3.09 -16.53 -0.16
CA LYS A 87 4.07 -15.92 -1.08
C LYS A 87 3.40 -14.85 -1.91
N GLU A 88 4.01 -13.68 -1.95
CA GLU A 88 3.61 -12.63 -2.87
C GLU A 88 4.16 -12.91 -4.28
N VAL A 89 3.28 -12.82 -5.27
CA VAL A 89 3.62 -13.02 -6.68
C VAL A 89 3.30 -11.75 -7.44
N THR A 90 4.27 -11.20 -8.18
CA THR A 90 4.01 -10.06 -9.07
C THR A 90 3.15 -10.50 -10.25
N VAL A 91 1.99 -9.86 -10.41
CA VAL A 91 1.02 -10.16 -11.48
C VAL A 91 1.00 -9.10 -12.56
N VAL A 92 1.29 -7.84 -12.20
CA VAL A 92 1.37 -6.74 -13.16
C VAL A 92 2.70 -6.04 -13.00
N LYS A 93 3.44 -5.91 -14.11
CA LYS A 93 4.65 -5.11 -14.20
C LYS A 93 4.87 -4.64 -15.63
N ASP A 94 4.20 -3.55 -15.98
CA ASP A 94 4.24 -3.06 -17.34
C ASP A 94 5.58 -2.35 -17.65
N PRO A 95 6.21 -2.63 -18.80
CA PRO A 95 7.50 -2.06 -19.14
C PRO A 95 7.43 -0.55 -19.41
N ASP A 96 6.31 -0.04 -19.89
CA ASP A 96 6.08 1.39 -20.15
C ASP A 96 5.84 2.22 -18.89
N LEU A 97 5.65 1.56 -17.74
CA LEU A 97 5.54 2.19 -16.42
C LEU A 97 6.82 2.03 -15.59
N THR A 98 7.91 1.57 -16.20
CA THR A 98 9.19 1.39 -15.50
C THR A 98 9.66 2.72 -14.90
N GLY A 99 9.91 2.71 -13.59
CA GLY A 99 10.32 3.91 -12.85
C GLY A 99 9.17 4.71 -12.25
N ASN A 100 7.91 4.32 -12.52
CA ASN A 100 6.75 4.86 -11.82
C ASN A 100 6.37 3.97 -10.63
N SER A 101 5.74 4.59 -9.65
CA SER A 101 5.22 3.96 -8.45
C SER A 101 3.73 3.68 -8.57
N SER A 102 3.26 2.58 -7.98
CA SER A 102 1.84 2.30 -7.80
C SER A 102 1.42 2.82 -6.42
N LEU A 103 0.81 4.02 -6.35
CA LEU A 103 0.50 4.73 -5.10
C LEU A 103 -0.99 4.68 -4.71
N GLY A 104 -1.69 3.63 -5.10
CA GLY A 104 -3.06 3.41 -4.68
C GLY A 104 -3.82 2.50 -5.62
N ILE A 105 -4.65 1.65 -5.04
CA ILE A 105 -5.44 0.67 -5.78
C ILE A 105 -6.89 0.58 -5.29
N VAL A 106 -7.80 0.30 -6.22
CA VAL A 106 -9.21 0.02 -5.95
C VAL A 106 -9.70 -1.13 -6.79
N VAL A 107 -10.34 -2.09 -6.13
CA VAL A 107 -11.02 -3.20 -6.77
C VAL A 107 -12.43 -2.74 -7.16
N ASP A 108 -12.68 -2.52 -8.46
CA ASP A 108 -13.99 -2.19 -9.01
C ASP A 108 -14.74 -3.49 -9.35
N ARG A 109 -15.42 -4.03 -8.34
CA ARG A 109 -16.09 -5.34 -8.35
C ARG A 109 -17.15 -5.48 -9.45
N PRO A 110 -18.07 -4.50 -9.66
CA PRO A 110 -19.09 -4.61 -10.71
C PRO A 110 -18.54 -4.73 -12.13
N ARG A 111 -17.30 -4.27 -12.37
CA ARG A 111 -16.64 -4.31 -13.68
C ARG A 111 -15.46 -5.27 -13.73
N ASN A 112 -15.25 -6.06 -12.67
CA ASN A 112 -14.16 -7.01 -12.52
C ASN A 112 -12.77 -6.42 -12.89
N ARG A 113 -12.48 -5.19 -12.44
CA ARG A 113 -11.24 -4.51 -12.78
C ARG A 113 -10.54 -3.90 -11.58
N LEU A 114 -9.22 -3.84 -11.65
CA LEU A 114 -8.37 -3.13 -10.69
C LEU A 114 -8.01 -1.77 -11.26
N LEU A 115 -8.32 -0.70 -10.54
CA LEU A 115 -7.85 0.65 -10.85
C LEU A 115 -6.56 0.91 -10.07
N VAL A 116 -5.55 1.45 -10.74
CA VAL A 116 -4.22 1.71 -10.17
C VAL A 116 -3.81 3.14 -10.44
N ALA A 117 -3.54 3.89 -9.37
CA ALA A 117 -2.95 5.22 -9.44
C ALA A 117 -1.43 5.07 -9.62
N ILE A 118 -0.94 5.53 -10.76
CA ILE A 118 0.47 5.48 -11.11
C ILE A 118 1.03 6.88 -10.94
N SER A 119 2.10 6.99 -10.15
CA SER A 119 2.71 8.27 -9.83
C SER A 119 4.22 8.24 -10.06
N ASP A 120 4.72 9.37 -10.52
CA ASP A 120 6.15 9.61 -10.61
C ASP A 120 6.67 10.20 -9.29
N VAL A 121 7.19 9.32 -8.43
CA VAL A 121 7.72 9.70 -7.11
C VAL A 121 9.07 10.42 -7.24
N LEU A 122 9.85 10.10 -8.28
CA LEU A 122 11.22 10.62 -8.46
C LEU A 122 11.31 11.82 -9.40
N GLY A 123 10.22 12.21 -10.06
CA GLY A 123 10.12 13.41 -10.89
C GLY A 123 10.67 13.27 -12.32
N ASN A 124 10.88 12.03 -12.79
CA ASN A 124 11.47 11.75 -14.11
C ASN A 124 10.48 11.27 -15.19
N ASN A 125 9.23 11.03 -14.82
CA ASN A 125 8.22 10.36 -15.63
C ASN A 125 6.87 11.12 -15.60
N TYR A 126 5.76 10.40 -15.77
CA TYR A 126 4.41 10.95 -15.84
C TYR A 126 3.48 10.29 -14.83
N ASN A 127 2.44 11.00 -14.41
CA ASN A 127 1.36 10.44 -13.61
C ASN A 127 0.29 9.83 -14.51
N ALA A 128 -0.33 8.73 -14.10
CA ALA A 128 -1.37 8.07 -14.87
C ALA A 128 -2.37 7.32 -13.98
N LEU A 129 -3.52 7.00 -14.57
CA LEU A 129 -4.45 6.03 -14.03
C LEU A 129 -4.50 4.86 -15.00
N ALA A 130 -4.22 3.66 -14.50
CA ALA A 130 -4.38 2.42 -15.25
C ALA A 130 -5.57 1.62 -14.71
N ALA A 131 -6.14 0.79 -15.59
CA ALA A 131 -7.06 -0.25 -15.19
C ALA A 131 -6.62 -1.60 -15.77
N TYR A 132 -6.76 -2.64 -14.96
CA TYR A 132 -6.44 -4.02 -15.33
C TYR A 132 -7.65 -4.92 -15.12
N ASP A 133 -7.84 -5.90 -15.98
CA ASP A 133 -8.82 -6.98 -15.76
C ASP A 133 -8.31 -7.86 -14.61
N LEU A 134 -9.16 -8.15 -13.61
CA LEU A 134 -8.79 -9.00 -12.48
C LEU A 134 -8.64 -10.47 -12.86
N SER A 135 -9.18 -10.89 -14.01
CA SER A 135 -9.12 -12.28 -14.46
C SER A 135 -7.86 -12.59 -15.26
N THR A 136 -7.48 -11.72 -16.21
CA THR A 136 -6.35 -11.93 -17.11
C THR A 136 -5.12 -11.09 -16.77
N TRP A 137 -5.28 -10.07 -15.91
CA TRP A 137 -4.28 -9.02 -15.68
C TRP A 137 -3.96 -8.16 -16.91
N ASP A 138 -4.78 -8.25 -17.95
CA ASP A 138 -4.62 -7.40 -19.13
C ASP A 138 -4.96 -5.94 -18.81
N ARG A 139 -4.14 -5.03 -19.33
CA ARG A 139 -4.38 -3.62 -19.19
C ARG A 139 -5.54 -3.17 -20.08
N LEU A 140 -6.63 -2.75 -19.45
CA LEU A 140 -7.84 -2.25 -20.11
C LEU A 140 -7.65 -0.83 -20.64
N PHE A 141 -7.03 0.05 -19.84
CA PHE A 141 -6.66 1.39 -20.28
C PHE A 141 -5.49 1.95 -19.47
N LEU A 142 -4.84 2.94 -20.05
CA LEU A 142 -3.84 3.78 -19.40
C LEU A 142 -4.08 5.24 -19.81
N THR A 143 -4.47 6.05 -18.85
CA THR A 143 -4.73 7.47 -19.08
C THR A 143 -3.68 8.28 -18.35
N ARG A 144 -2.83 8.97 -19.12
CA ARG A 144 -1.88 9.94 -18.55
C ARG A 144 -2.65 11.13 -17.98
N LEU A 145 -2.36 11.47 -16.73
CA LEU A 145 -2.94 12.62 -16.06
C LEU A 145 -2.07 13.84 -16.39
N GLY A 146 -2.67 14.85 -17.03
CA GLY A 146 -1.97 16.11 -17.35
C GLY A 146 -1.85 16.99 -16.11
N GLY A 147 -0.63 17.40 -15.76
CA GLY A 147 -0.36 18.32 -14.66
C GLY A 147 1.08 18.21 -14.15
N SER A 148 1.83 19.32 -14.20
CA SER A 148 3.16 19.44 -13.61
C SER A 148 3.05 19.49 -12.10
N GLY A 149 3.53 18.44 -11.43
CA GLY A 149 3.90 18.48 -10.01
C GLY A 149 2.77 18.18 -9.03
N THR A 150 2.98 17.13 -8.21
CA THR A 150 2.24 16.83 -6.98
C THR A 150 0.75 16.52 -7.15
N LEU A 151 0.45 15.32 -7.67
CA LEU A 151 -0.82 14.64 -7.37
C LEU A 151 -0.58 13.67 -6.19
N LEU A 152 -0.32 14.24 -5.01
CA LEU A 152 -0.35 13.52 -3.72
C LEU A 152 -1.80 13.26 -3.26
N SER A 153 -2.73 13.13 -4.19
CA SER A 153 -4.17 13.04 -3.88
C SER A 153 -4.94 12.32 -5.00
N LEU A 154 -4.56 11.07 -5.26
CA LEU A 154 -5.57 10.06 -5.56
C LEU A 154 -5.59 9.09 -4.39
N PHE A 155 -5.88 9.63 -3.19
CA PHE A 155 -6.31 8.80 -2.09
C PHE A 155 -7.68 8.27 -2.43
N PHE A 156 -7.72 7.05 -2.96
CA PHE A 156 -8.94 6.28 -3.00
C PHE A 156 -9.32 5.91 -1.56
N CYS A 157 -10.10 6.78 -0.92
CA CYS A 157 -10.76 6.51 0.34
C CYS A 157 -11.85 5.46 0.07
N SER A 158 -11.47 4.19 0.10
CA SER A 158 -12.45 3.12 0.29
C SER A 158 -12.93 3.23 1.72
N SER A 159 -14.18 3.66 1.88
CA SER A 159 -14.90 3.76 3.15
C SER A 159 -14.62 2.56 4.07
N GLY A 160 -13.84 2.85 5.11
CA GLY A 160 -13.40 1.93 6.15
C GLY A 160 -12.45 2.69 7.08
N SER A 161 -13.04 3.49 7.99
CA SER A 161 -12.35 4.41 8.90
C SER A 161 -11.13 3.81 9.59
N PHE A 162 -9.93 4.22 9.20
CA PHE A 162 -8.74 4.24 10.06
C PHE A 162 -7.87 5.45 9.70
N PRO A 163 -7.37 6.21 10.69
CA PRO A 163 -6.57 7.40 10.44
C PRO A 163 -5.21 7.00 9.85
N PHE A 164 -4.77 7.80 8.89
CA PHE A 164 -3.48 7.74 8.21
C PHE A 164 -2.30 7.59 9.17
N VAL A 165 -1.65 6.42 9.16
CA VAL A 165 -0.25 6.24 9.56
C VAL A 165 0.40 5.33 8.53
N PHE A 166 1.45 5.83 7.90
CA PHE A 166 2.36 5.04 7.06
C PHE A 166 2.92 3.88 7.88
N LEU A 167 2.43 2.67 7.64
CA LEU A 167 3.16 1.43 7.88
C LEU A 167 2.49 0.33 7.05
N ALA A 168 3.21 -0.09 6.01
CA ALA A 168 2.94 -1.33 5.32
C ALA A 168 2.92 -2.45 6.36
N ASN A 169 1.79 -3.18 6.48
CA ASN A 169 1.72 -4.64 6.71
C ASN A 169 0.35 -5.16 7.20
N HIS A 170 -0.66 -4.32 7.41
CA HIS A 170 -1.96 -4.82 7.90
C HIS A 170 -3.08 -4.68 6.85
N CYS A 171 -3.39 -5.81 6.21
CA CYS A 171 -4.61 -5.99 5.44
C CYS A 171 -5.67 -6.61 6.37
N SER A 172 -6.76 -5.90 6.65
CA SER A 172 -7.89 -6.44 7.40
C SER A 172 -9.00 -6.87 6.43
N CYS A 173 -9.42 -8.13 6.48
CA CYS A 173 -10.64 -8.58 5.82
C CYS A 173 -11.87 -8.20 6.64
N PRO A 174 -12.98 -7.75 6.00
CA PRO A 174 -14.27 -7.74 6.67
C PRO A 174 -14.73 -9.18 6.89
N SER A 175 -15.13 -9.48 8.12
CA SER A 175 -15.75 -10.74 8.56
C SER A 175 -17.12 -10.96 7.93
#